data_AF-A0A8K0U8F7-F1
#
_entry.id   AF-A0A8K0U8F7-F1
#
_cell.length_a   1.000
_cell.length_b   1.000
_cell.length_c   1.000
_cell.angle_alpha   90.00
_cell.angle_beta   90.00
_cell.angle_gamma   90.00
#
_symmetry.space_group_name_H-M   'P 1'
#
loop_
_entity.id
_entity.type
_entity.pdbx_description
1 polymer ?
#
loop_
_entity_poly.entity_id
_entity_poly.type
_entity_poly.pdbx_seq_one_letter_code
_entity_poly.pdbx_strand_id
1 'polypeptide(L)'
;MQAIRLARPRISLRRFTTAAHASASTSAPATAAAAASVIPLSNVEAQWEKMTKTEQATVHRQLEEIQKKDWKLLSVDEKKAAYYVAFGPHGPRAPVSPPGQGVKVFLAVCGLVGLTGVLSMTIRSFAPPPPKTITREWEEASNERALGQKLNPITGIASEGYAGKGFVTQK
;
A
#
# COMPACT_ATOMS: atom_id res chain seq x y z
N MET A 1 42.50 61.04 15.70
CA MET A 1 42.27 60.36 17.00
C MET A 1 40.81 59.93 17.09
N GLN A 2 40.44 58.78 16.54
CA GLN A 2 39.13 58.15 16.76
C GLN A 2 39.35 56.63 16.81
N ALA A 3 39.03 56.02 17.96
CA ALA A 3 39.21 54.60 18.23
C ALA A 3 37.84 53.90 18.16
N ILE A 4 37.73 52.90 17.28
CA ILE A 4 36.54 52.04 17.18
C ILE A 4 36.73 50.85 18.12
N ARG A 5 35.96 50.80 19.21
CA ARG A 5 35.88 49.64 20.11
C ARG A 5 34.86 48.63 19.54
N LEU A 6 35.34 47.45 19.15
CA LEU A 6 34.51 46.29 18.79
C LEU A 6 33.98 45.61 20.07
N ALA A 7 32.66 45.58 20.25
CA ALA A 7 31.99 44.82 21.29
C ALA A 7 31.68 43.40 20.80
N ARG A 8 32.11 42.37 21.54
CA ARG A 8 31.88 40.95 21.22
C ARG A 8 30.77 40.41 22.15
N PRO A 9 29.70 39.78 21.64
CA PRO A 9 28.66 39.22 22.51
C PRO A 9 29.12 37.91 23.17
N ARG A 10 28.87 37.78 24.47
CA ARG A 10 29.08 36.55 25.25
C ARG A 10 27.83 35.67 25.15
N ILE A 11 27.98 34.45 24.66
CA ILE A 11 26.92 33.44 24.61
C ILE A 11 26.85 32.76 25.99
N SER A 12 25.65 32.73 26.59
CA SER A 12 25.37 32.03 27.86
C SER A 12 24.82 30.64 27.57
N LEU A 13 25.56 29.59 27.94
CA LEU A 13 25.12 28.20 27.84
C LEU A 13 24.38 27.81 29.14
N ARG A 14 23.08 27.53 29.05
CA ARG A 14 22.28 26.96 30.16
C ARG A 14 22.53 25.45 30.24
N ARG A 15 22.97 24.97 31.42
CA ARG A 15 23.04 23.53 31.77
C ARG A 15 21.65 23.04 32.18
N PHE A 16 21.22 21.91 31.65
CA PHE A 16 20.04 21.17 32.11
C PHE A 16 20.48 20.07 33.08
N THR A 17 19.87 20.03 34.26
CA THR A 17 20.05 18.99 35.29
C THR A 17 18.92 17.97 35.19
N THR A 18 19.22 16.69 35.01
CA THR A 18 18.26 15.59 35.04
C THR A 18 18.13 15.04 36.46
N ALA A 19 16.93 15.07 37.05
CA ALA A 19 16.60 14.38 38.29
C ALA A 19 16.09 12.97 37.98
N ALA A 20 16.69 11.94 38.59
CA ALA A 20 16.26 10.55 38.45
C ALA A 20 15.17 10.22 39.49
N HIS A 21 14.03 9.69 39.03
CA HIS A 21 12.97 9.16 39.89
C HIS A 21 13.16 7.65 40.09
N ALA A 22 13.35 7.20 41.32
CA ALA A 22 13.35 5.78 41.67
C ALA A 22 11.90 5.24 41.66
N SER A 23 11.65 4.15 40.93
CA SER A 23 10.36 3.45 40.92
C SER A 23 10.35 2.37 41.99
N ALA A 24 9.39 2.45 42.91
CA ALA A 24 9.13 1.41 43.90
C ALA A 24 8.24 0.31 43.29
N SER A 25 8.74 -0.92 43.28
CA SER A 25 8.04 -2.10 42.76
C SER A 25 7.08 -2.66 43.81
N THR A 26 5.77 -2.47 43.65
CA THR A 26 4.76 -3.16 44.45
C THR A 26 4.34 -4.44 43.73
N SER A 27 4.67 -5.60 44.29
CA SER A 27 4.22 -6.91 43.79
C SER A 27 2.74 -7.13 44.12
N ALA A 28 1.89 -7.18 43.09
CA ALA A 28 0.49 -7.58 43.21
C ALA A 28 0.37 -9.12 43.28
N PRO A 29 -0.59 -9.69 44.04
CA PRO A 29 -0.77 -11.13 44.14
C PRO A 29 -1.41 -11.68 42.85
N ALA A 30 -0.92 -12.85 42.43
CA ALA A 30 -1.46 -13.59 41.30
C ALA A 30 -2.89 -14.04 41.60
N THR A 31 -3.84 -13.56 40.81
CA THR A 31 -5.22 -14.05 40.82
C THR A 31 -5.26 -15.52 40.36
N ALA A 32 -6.06 -16.30 41.09
CA ALA A 32 -6.29 -17.72 40.91
C ALA A 32 -6.54 -18.11 39.44
N ALA A 33 -5.98 -19.25 39.05
CA ALA A 33 -6.28 -19.92 37.79
C ALA A 33 -7.79 -20.15 37.67
N ALA A 34 -8.46 -19.35 36.85
CA ALA A 34 -9.86 -19.55 36.51
C ALA A 34 -10.00 -20.95 35.92
N ALA A 35 -10.93 -21.73 36.47
CA ALA A 35 -11.35 -23.00 35.88
C ALA A 35 -11.69 -22.74 34.40
N ALA A 36 -10.95 -23.37 33.49
CA ALA A 36 -11.15 -23.22 32.06
C ALA A 36 -12.60 -23.64 31.74
N SER A 37 -13.47 -22.65 31.51
CA SER A 37 -14.82 -22.91 31.05
C SER A 37 -14.71 -23.66 29.72
N VAL A 38 -15.51 -24.72 29.58
CA VAL A 38 -15.57 -25.48 28.33
C VAL A 38 -16.01 -24.53 27.23
N ILE A 39 -15.17 -24.32 26.21
CA ILE A 39 -15.48 -23.43 25.10
C ILE A 39 -16.32 -24.24 24.11
N PRO A 40 -17.51 -23.76 23.71
CA PRO A 40 -18.36 -24.51 22.78
C PRO A 40 -17.65 -24.69 21.43
N LEU A 41 -17.54 -25.95 20.98
CA LEU A 41 -16.81 -26.29 19.76
C LEU A 41 -17.63 -26.08 18.47
N SER A 42 -18.92 -25.76 18.57
CA SER A 42 -19.84 -25.62 17.43
C SER A 42 -19.58 -24.41 16.52
N ASN A 43 -18.91 -23.37 17.02
CA ASN A 43 -18.70 -22.12 16.27
C ASN A 43 -17.23 -21.67 16.22
N VAL A 44 -16.29 -22.62 16.41
CA VAL A 44 -14.85 -22.33 16.48
C VAL A 44 -14.38 -21.64 15.21
N GLU A 45 -14.84 -22.05 14.03
CA GLU A 45 -14.41 -21.49 12.75
C GLU A 45 -14.65 -19.97 12.66
N ALA A 46 -15.82 -19.50 13.12
CA ALA A 46 -16.18 -18.08 13.07
C ALA A 46 -15.54 -17.25 14.19
N GLN A 47 -15.21 -17.88 15.32
CA GLN A 47 -14.68 -17.20 16.51
C GLN A 47 -13.16 -17.26 16.60
N TRP A 48 -12.50 -18.17 15.90
CA TRP A 48 -11.06 -18.44 16.02
C TRP A 48 -10.19 -17.18 15.89
N GLU A 49 -10.47 -16.35 14.89
CA GLU A 49 -9.72 -15.10 14.64
C GLU A 49 -9.92 -14.04 15.74
N LYS A 50 -11.05 -14.11 16.48
CA LYS A 50 -11.39 -13.18 17.57
C LYS A 50 -10.95 -13.68 18.93
N MET A 51 -10.63 -14.98 19.04
CA MET A 51 -10.18 -15.60 20.28
C MET A 51 -8.77 -15.13 20.65
N THR A 52 -8.56 -14.94 21.94
CA THR A 52 -7.23 -14.72 22.52
C THR A 52 -6.37 -15.97 22.37
N LYS A 53 -5.04 -15.80 22.41
CA LYS A 53 -4.10 -16.94 22.34
C LYS A 53 -4.30 -17.95 23.47
N THR A 54 -4.74 -17.49 24.65
CA THR A 54 -5.10 -18.32 25.79
C THR A 54 -6.37 -19.14 25.54
N GLU A 55 -7.39 -18.56 24.91
CA GLU A 55 -8.60 -19.29 24.51
C GLU A 55 -8.30 -20.30 23.40
N GLN A 56 -7.52 -19.93 22.39
CA GLN A 56 -7.07 -20.84 21.32
C GLN A 56 -6.31 -22.04 21.91
N ALA A 57 -5.42 -21.82 22.89
CA ALA A 57 -4.72 -22.90 23.59
C ALA A 57 -5.68 -23.80 24.39
N THR A 58 -6.73 -23.23 24.97
CA THR A 58 -7.75 -23.99 25.71
C THR A 58 -8.57 -24.88 24.76
N VAL A 59 -8.99 -24.35 23.61
CA VAL A 59 -9.66 -25.13 22.54
C VAL A 59 -8.75 -26.24 22.03
N HIS A 60 -7.46 -25.97 21.82
CA HIS A 60 -6.47 -26.98 21.43
C HIS A 60 -6.44 -28.15 22.43
N ARG A 61 -6.28 -27.86 23.72
CA ARG A 61 -6.29 -28.89 24.78
C ARG A 61 -7.59 -29.67 24.82
N GLN A 62 -8.74 -29.00 24.66
CA GLN A 62 -10.04 -29.66 24.63
C GLN A 62 -10.16 -30.62 23.44
N LEU A 63 -9.76 -30.19 22.24
CA LEU A 63 -9.76 -31.02 21.04
C LEU A 63 -8.80 -32.21 21.16
N GLU A 64 -7.62 -32.02 21.75
CA GLU A 64 -6.66 -33.11 22.01
C GLU A 64 -7.27 -34.20 22.90
N GLU A 65 -7.98 -33.82 23.98
CA GLU A 65 -8.63 -34.81 24.87
C GLU A 65 -9.81 -35.53 24.19
N ILE A 66 -10.56 -34.85 23.31
CA ILE A 66 -11.66 -35.47 22.57
C ILE A 66 -11.13 -36.42 21.49
N GLN A 67 -10.04 -36.04 20.81
CA GLN A 67 -9.44 -36.84 19.73
C GLN A 67 -8.81 -38.16 20.23
N LYS A 68 -8.51 -38.28 21.53
CA LYS A 68 -8.07 -39.55 22.14
C LYS A 68 -9.19 -40.60 22.24
N LYS A 69 -10.46 -40.19 22.15
CA LYS A 69 -11.64 -41.08 22.27
C LYS A 69 -11.98 -41.73 20.92
N ASP A 70 -12.99 -42.59 20.87
CA ASP A 70 -13.48 -43.18 19.61
C ASP A 70 -14.06 -42.11 18.67
N TRP A 71 -13.52 -42.05 17.45
CA TRP A 71 -13.89 -41.08 16.42
C TRP A 71 -15.30 -41.25 15.86
N LYS A 72 -15.93 -42.42 16.08
CA LYS A 72 -17.34 -42.64 15.73
C LYS A 72 -18.28 -41.87 16.65
N LEU A 73 -17.84 -41.54 17.87
CA LEU A 73 -18.65 -40.83 18.86
C LEU A 73 -18.50 -39.30 18.80
N LEU A 74 -17.48 -38.80 18.10
CA LEU A 74 -17.31 -37.37 17.86
C LEU A 74 -18.46 -36.82 16.99
N SER A 75 -19.04 -35.72 17.46
CA SER A 75 -20.03 -34.95 16.72
C SER A 75 -19.42 -34.33 15.45
N VAL A 76 -20.29 -33.95 14.51
CA VAL A 76 -19.85 -33.30 13.25
C VAL A 76 -19.16 -31.98 13.54
N ASP A 77 -19.64 -31.24 14.54
CA ASP A 77 -19.09 -29.94 14.92
C ASP A 77 -17.69 -30.07 15.52
N GLU A 78 -17.45 -31.06 16.38
CA GLU A 78 -16.10 -31.32 16.92
C GLU A 78 -15.12 -31.74 15.82
N LYS A 79 -15.58 -32.51 14.83
CA LYS A 79 -14.78 -32.89 13.66
C LYS A 79 -14.43 -31.67 12.81
N LYS A 80 -15.39 -30.78 12.55
CA LYS A 80 -15.16 -29.52 11.83
C LYS A 80 -14.20 -28.62 12.59
N ALA A 81 -14.41 -28.45 13.89
CA ALA A 81 -13.52 -27.67 14.75
C ALA A 81 -12.09 -28.24 14.74
N ALA A 82 -11.93 -29.56 14.88
CA ALA A 82 -10.62 -30.22 14.78
C ALA A 82 -9.95 -29.95 13.43
N TYR A 83 -10.71 -30.10 12.33
CA TYR A 83 -10.20 -29.85 10.98
C TYR A 83 -9.81 -28.37 10.78
N TYR A 84 -10.65 -27.43 11.21
CA TYR A 84 -10.38 -26.00 11.09
C TYR A 84 -9.18 -25.58 11.94
N VAL A 85 -9.08 -26.03 13.19
CA VAL A 85 -7.92 -25.73 14.05
C VAL A 85 -6.63 -26.30 13.45
N ALA A 86 -6.67 -27.51 12.91
CA ALA A 86 -5.50 -28.13 12.29
C ALA A 86 -5.15 -27.50 10.93
N PHE A 87 -6.12 -27.27 10.04
CA PHE A 87 -5.92 -27.01 8.60
C PHE A 87 -6.53 -25.71 8.08
N GLY A 88 -7.21 -24.94 8.93
CA GLY A 88 -7.86 -23.68 8.55
C GLY A 88 -6.89 -22.59 8.06
N PRO A 89 -7.44 -21.53 7.44
CA PRO A 89 -6.70 -20.42 6.86
C PRO A 89 -6.24 -19.41 7.93
N HIS A 90 -5.51 -19.89 8.93
CA HIS A 90 -5.01 -19.11 10.06
C HIS A 90 -3.52 -19.40 10.30
N GLY A 91 -2.89 -18.60 11.15
CA GLY A 91 -1.47 -18.73 11.47
C GLY A 91 -0.60 -18.67 10.21
N PRO A 92 0.29 -19.67 9.96
CA PRO A 92 1.11 -19.71 8.75
C PRO A 92 0.33 -19.86 7.43
N ARG A 93 -0.95 -20.28 7.49
CA ARG A 93 -1.82 -20.44 6.31
C ARG A 93 -2.80 -19.29 6.12
N ALA A 94 -2.64 -18.20 6.87
CA ALA A 94 -3.44 -17.02 6.66
C ALA A 94 -3.26 -16.51 5.21
N PRO A 95 -4.35 -16.20 4.49
CA PRO A 95 -4.25 -15.73 3.12
C PRO A 95 -3.53 -14.37 3.08
N VAL A 96 -2.56 -14.24 2.18
CA VAL A 96 -1.79 -12.99 1.98
C VAL A 96 -2.72 -11.84 1.54
N SER A 97 -3.81 -12.18 0.85
CA SER A 97 -4.84 -11.24 0.42
C SER A 97 -6.17 -11.60 1.07
N PRO A 98 -6.55 -10.97 2.20
CA PRO A 98 -7.88 -11.06 2.76
C PRO A 98 -8.99 -10.72 1.75
N PRO A 99 -10.20 -11.26 1.97
CA PRO A 99 -11.36 -10.95 1.14
C PRO A 99 -11.57 -9.43 0.99
N GLY A 100 -11.79 -8.98 -0.24
CA GLY A 100 -12.02 -7.57 -0.55
C GLY A 100 -10.76 -6.70 -0.68
N GLN A 101 -9.56 -7.21 -0.38
CA GLN A 101 -8.32 -6.44 -0.58
C GLN A 101 -8.09 -6.07 -2.05
N GLY A 102 -8.41 -6.96 -3.01
CA GLY A 102 -8.23 -6.68 -4.43
C GLY A 102 -8.98 -5.42 -4.90
N VAL A 103 -10.23 -5.25 -4.46
CA VAL A 103 -11.05 -4.07 -4.78
C VAL A 103 -10.46 -2.81 -4.12
N LYS A 104 -10.00 -2.90 -2.87
CA LYS A 104 -9.35 -1.77 -2.18
C LYS A 104 -8.09 -1.32 -2.92
N VAL A 105 -7.24 -2.27 -3.34
CA VAL A 105 -6.02 -1.98 -4.10
C VAL A 105 -6.34 -1.35 -5.44
N PHE A 106 -7.29 -1.93 -6.18
CA PHE A 106 -7.74 -1.39 -7.47
C PHE A 106 -8.21 0.06 -7.34
N LEU A 107 -9.13 0.34 -6.39
CA LEU A 107 -9.65 1.68 -6.17
C LEU A 107 -8.56 2.67 -5.74
N ALA A 108 -7.63 2.24 -4.89
CA ALA A 108 -6.51 3.08 -4.47
C ALA A 108 -5.59 3.44 -5.64
N VAL A 109 -5.26 2.47 -6.49
CA VAL A 109 -4.43 2.69 -7.68
C VAL A 109 -5.13 3.62 -8.67
N CYS A 110 -6.41 3.36 -8.99
CA CYS A 110 -7.20 4.23 -9.85
C CYS A 110 -7.29 5.66 -9.30
N GLY A 111 -7.47 5.80 -7.98
CA GLY A 111 -7.49 7.09 -7.31
C GLY A 111 -6.16 7.86 -7.46
N LEU A 112 -5.03 7.20 -7.28
CA LEU A 112 -3.70 7.81 -7.45
C LEU A 112 -3.40 8.21 -8.90
N VAL A 113 -3.77 7.35 -9.86
CA VAL A 113 -3.64 7.66 -11.29
C VAL A 113 -4.52 8.86 -11.65
N GLY A 114 -5.77 8.88 -11.18
CA GLY A 114 -6.69 10.00 -11.37
C GLY A 114 -6.16 11.30 -10.77
N LEU A 115 -5.68 11.26 -9.52
CA LEU A 115 -5.08 12.40 -8.85
C LEU A 115 -3.88 12.95 -9.63
N THR A 116 -3.01 12.06 -10.11
CA THR A 116 -1.84 12.44 -10.91
C THR A 116 -2.26 13.08 -12.24
N GLY A 117 -3.30 12.55 -12.89
CA GLY A 117 -3.88 13.12 -14.10
C GLY A 117 -4.41 14.53 -13.89
N VAL A 118 -5.20 14.73 -12.82
CA VAL A 118 -5.75 16.05 -12.45
C VAL A 118 -4.61 17.04 -12.16
N LEU A 119 -3.61 16.61 -11.39
CA LEU A 119 -2.45 17.45 -11.08
C LEU A 119 -1.69 17.85 -12.35
N SER A 120 -1.45 16.89 -13.26
CA SER A 120 -0.76 17.15 -14.52
C SER A 120 -1.54 18.14 -15.40
N MET A 121 -2.85 17.96 -15.54
CA MET A 121 -3.71 18.89 -16.29
C MET A 121 -3.74 20.28 -15.66
N THR A 122 -3.79 20.36 -14.33
CA THR A 122 -3.77 21.63 -13.59
C THR A 122 -2.44 22.37 -13.81
N ILE A 123 -1.31 21.68 -13.72
CA ILE A 123 0.00 22.29 -14.02
C ILE A 123 0.05 22.73 -15.48
N ARG A 124 -0.46 21.90 -16.40
CA ARG A 124 -0.47 22.19 -17.84
C ARG A 124 -1.35 23.39 -18.19
N SER A 125 -2.43 23.66 -17.46
CA SER A 125 -3.30 24.82 -17.72
C SER A 125 -2.62 26.17 -17.47
N PHE A 126 -1.52 26.20 -16.70
CA PHE A 126 -0.70 27.40 -16.48
C PHE A 126 0.46 27.54 -17.47
N ALA A 127 0.58 26.63 -18.46
CA ALA A 127 1.67 26.69 -19.43
C ALA A 127 1.46 27.80 -20.48
N PRO A 128 2.55 28.39 -21.03
CA PRO A 128 2.45 29.34 -22.12
C PRO A 128 1.85 28.71 -23.39
N PRO A 129 1.34 29.53 -24.33
CA PRO A 129 0.77 29.03 -25.58
C PRO A 129 1.79 28.20 -26.38
N PRO A 130 1.33 27.24 -27.19
CA PRO A 130 2.20 26.41 -28.02
C PRO A 130 2.98 27.27 -29.03
N PRO A 131 4.16 26.82 -29.47
CA PRO A 131 4.92 27.52 -30.49
C PRO A 131 4.13 27.60 -31.80
N LYS A 132 4.36 28.67 -32.55
CA LYS A 132 3.68 28.94 -33.84
C LYS A 132 3.93 27.87 -34.92
N THR A 133 4.91 27.00 -34.71
CA THR A 133 5.25 25.91 -35.64
C THR A 133 4.42 24.65 -35.44
N ILE A 134 3.59 24.59 -34.38
CA ILE A 134 2.66 23.49 -34.11
C ILE A 134 1.27 23.90 -34.59
N THR A 135 1.17 24.25 -35.87
CA THR A 135 -0.06 24.59 -36.57
C THR A 135 -0.09 23.83 -37.89
N ARG A 136 -1.29 23.46 -38.34
CA ARG A 136 -1.46 22.67 -39.57
C ARG A 136 -0.85 23.36 -40.79
N GLU A 137 -1.05 24.66 -40.92
CA GLU A 137 -0.47 25.49 -42.00
C GLU A 137 1.07 25.41 -42.04
N TRP A 138 1.73 25.40 -40.88
CA TRP A 138 3.19 25.31 -40.79
C TRP A 138 3.68 23.90 -41.10
N GLU A 139 2.94 22.88 -40.66
CA GLU A 139 3.21 21.47 -40.96
C GLU A 139 3.06 21.19 -42.47
N GLU A 140 2.03 21.73 -43.12
CA GLU A 140 1.81 21.63 -44.57
C GLU A 140 2.89 22.37 -45.36
N ALA A 141 3.25 23.59 -44.96
CA ALA A 141 4.38 24.32 -45.56
C ALA A 141 5.72 23.57 -45.38
N SER A 142 5.88 22.87 -44.26
CA SER A 142 7.06 22.02 -44.02
C SER A 142 7.09 20.81 -44.97
N ASN A 143 5.92 20.23 -45.29
CA ASN A 143 5.81 19.18 -46.30
C ASN A 143 6.19 19.67 -47.70
N GLU A 144 5.69 20.83 -48.11
CA GLU A 144 6.02 21.43 -49.41
C GLU A 144 7.53 21.67 -49.55
N ARG A 145 8.14 22.24 -48.50
CA ARG A 145 9.59 22.43 -48.44
C ARG A 145 10.34 21.09 -48.54
N ALA A 146 9.83 20.06 -47.91
CA ALA A 146 10.47 18.74 -47.91
C ALA A 146 10.37 18.01 -49.24
N LEU A 147 9.25 18.14 -49.93
CA LEU A 147 9.12 17.68 -51.32
C LEU A 147 10.08 18.45 -52.23
N GLY A 148 10.14 19.78 -52.09
CA GLY A 148 11.07 20.62 -52.85
C GLY A 148 12.55 20.27 -52.63
N GLN A 149 12.89 19.82 -51.42
CA GLN A 149 14.25 19.38 -51.05
C GLN A 149 14.48 17.87 -51.26
N LYS A 150 13.50 17.12 -51.77
CA LYS A 150 13.54 15.66 -51.93
C LYS A 150 13.94 14.92 -50.64
N LEU A 151 13.37 15.34 -49.52
CA LEU A 151 13.63 14.74 -48.21
C LEU A 151 13.13 13.28 -48.17
N ASN A 152 14.03 12.37 -47.80
CA ASN A 152 13.80 10.93 -47.69
C ASN A 152 13.10 10.32 -48.93
N PRO A 153 13.77 10.24 -50.09
CA PRO A 153 13.17 9.86 -51.37
C PRO A 153 12.97 8.34 -51.54
N ILE A 154 13.43 7.50 -50.61
CA ILE A 154 13.30 6.03 -50.71
C ILE A 154 12.04 5.55 -49.99
N THR A 155 11.76 6.07 -48.79
CA THR A 155 10.65 5.59 -47.94
C THR A 155 9.77 6.71 -47.37
N GLY A 156 10.18 7.97 -47.56
CA GLY A 156 9.56 9.12 -46.93
C GLY A 156 8.74 9.97 -47.88
N ILE A 157 8.52 11.21 -47.47
CA ILE A 157 7.57 12.11 -48.13
C ILE A 157 7.85 12.32 -49.62
N ALA A 158 9.12 12.27 -50.05
CA ALA A 158 9.51 12.42 -51.44
C ALA A 158 9.63 11.10 -52.23
N SER A 159 9.23 9.96 -51.66
CA SER A 159 9.30 8.68 -52.35
C SER A 159 8.17 8.51 -53.36
N GLU A 160 8.45 7.74 -54.41
CA GLU A 160 7.43 7.38 -55.40
C GLU A 160 6.28 6.62 -54.74
N GLY A 161 5.04 7.03 -55.01
CA GLY A 161 3.85 6.42 -54.43
C GLY A 161 3.61 6.72 -52.94
N TYR A 162 4.28 7.72 -52.35
CA TYR A 162 4.03 8.11 -50.96
C TYR A 162 2.59 8.63 -50.76
N ALA A 163 1.82 7.96 -49.90
CA ALA A 163 0.42 8.29 -49.60
C ALA A 163 0.17 8.75 -48.15
N GLY A 164 1.24 9.02 -47.39
CA GLY A 164 1.15 9.46 -45.99
C GLY A 164 0.88 10.97 -45.84
N LYS A 165 0.60 11.40 -44.61
CA LYS A 165 0.36 12.82 -44.27
C LYS A 165 1.64 13.67 -44.15
N GLY A 166 2.82 13.05 -44.34
CA GLY A 166 4.10 13.72 -44.10
C GLY A 166 4.25 14.12 -42.64
N PHE A 167 4.59 15.40 -42.41
CA PHE A 167 4.77 16.00 -41.09
C PHE A 167 3.46 16.52 -40.46
N VAL A 168 2.31 16.38 -41.12
CA VAL A 168 1.04 16.84 -40.56
C VAL A 168 0.58 15.91 -39.44
N THR A 169 0.56 16.43 -38.22
CA THR A 169 0.16 15.71 -37.00
C THR A 169 -1.20 16.16 -36.48
N GLN A 170 -1.60 17.40 -36.80
CA GLN A 170 -2.90 17.94 -36.43
C GLN A 170 -4.01 17.28 -37.27
N LYS A 171 -5.15 16.97 -36.63
CA LYS A 171 -6.32 16.39 -37.31
C LYS A 171 -7.11 17.44 -38.06
#